data_AF-S7TC82-F1
#
_entry.id   AF-S7TC82-F1
#
_cell.length_a   1.000
_cell.length_b   1.000
_cell.length_c   1.000
_cell.angle_alpha   90.00
_cell.angle_beta   90.00
_cell.angle_gamma   90.00
#
_symmetry.space_group_name_H-M   'P 1'
#
loop_
_entity.id
_entity.type
_entity.pdbx_description
1 polymer ?
#
loop_
_entity_poly.entity_id
_entity_poly.type
_entity_poly.pdbx_seq_one_letter_code
_entity_poly.pdbx_strand_id
1 'polypeptide(L)' 'MRSCTLAELEAAARAARLERFRRGEPEPGKARTRPRSPEKIELLYKRFKDRLKRYPPYKDADGFWVFPHLTA' A
#
# COMPACT_ATOMS: atom_id res chain seq x y z
N MET A 1 -11.26 23.34 26.24
CA MET A 1 -10.58 22.56 25.18
C MET A 1 -11.49 21.43 24.77
N ARG A 2 -11.81 21.25 23.48
CA ARG A 2 -12.56 20.07 23.02
C ARG A 2 -11.60 18.88 23.03
N SER A 3 -11.92 17.84 23.81
CA SER A 3 -11.18 16.58 23.82
C SER A 3 -11.48 15.82 22.52
N CYS A 4 -10.47 15.57 21.70
CA CYS A 4 -10.63 14.70 20.53
C CYS A 4 -10.88 13.26 20.98
N THR A 5 -11.86 12.61 20.39
CA THR A 5 -12.12 11.19 20.58
C THR A 5 -11.06 10.34 19.88
N LEU A 6 -10.87 9.10 20.33
CA LEU A 6 -9.92 8.16 19.69
C LEU A 6 -10.21 7.97 18.20
N ALA A 7 -11.49 7.86 17.83
CA ALA A 7 -11.92 7.68 16.45
C ALA A 7 -11.55 8.88 15.56
N GLU A 8 -11.65 10.11 16.07
CA GLU A 8 -11.24 11.31 15.33
C GLU A 8 -9.73 11.35 15.11
N LEU A 9 -8.95 10.92 16.11
CA LEU A 9 -7.49 10.81 15.99
C LEU A 9 -7.08 9.76 14.96
N GLU A 10 -7.75 8.60 14.93
CA GLU A 10 -7.50 7.55 13.95
C GLU A 10 -7.87 7.98 12.52
N ALA A 11 -9.00 8.65 12.36
CA ALA A 11 -9.45 9.20 11.08
C ALA A 11 -8.46 10.26 10.55
N ALA A 12 -8.02 11.17 11.41
CA ALA A 12 -7.02 12.18 11.06
C ALA A 12 -5.67 11.54 10.68
N ALA A 13 -5.22 10.53 11.43
CA ALA A 13 -3.99 9.80 11.13
C ALA A 13 -4.08 9.04 9.79
N ARG A 14 -5.24 8.47 9.47
CA ARG A 14 -5.48 7.78 8.20
C ARG A 14 -5.49 8.77 7.02
N ALA A 15 -6.14 9.91 7.17
CA ALA A 15 -6.16 10.97 6.16
C ALA A 15 -4.74 11.52 5.88
N ALA A 16 -3.96 11.78 6.94
CA ALA A 16 -2.58 12.22 6.82
C ALA A 16 -1.69 11.18 6.09
N ARG A 17 -1.87 9.88 6.38
CA ARG A 17 -1.16 8.80 5.68
C ARG A 17 -1.51 8.74 4.19
N LEU A 18 -2.79 8.87 3.86
CA LEU A 18 -3.26 8.89 2.46
C LEU A 18 -2.69 10.07 1.67
N GLU A 19 -2.67 11.26 2.26
CA GLU A 19 -2.09 12.45 1.62
C GLU A 19 -0.59 12.30 1.37
N ARG A 20 0.16 11.77 2.33
CA ARG A 20 1.60 11.50 2.15
C ARG A 20 1.86 10.45 1.08
N PHE A 21 1.04 9.40 1.02
CA PHE A 21 1.10 8.39 -0.04
C PHE A 21 0.86 9.00 -1.43
N ARG A 22 -0.15 9.87 -1.57
CA ARG A 22 -0.42 10.58 -2.84
C ARG A 22 0.75 11.45 -3.31
N ARG A 23 1.46 12.07 -2.37
CA ARG A 23 2.67 12.88 -2.64
C ARG A 23 3.92 12.05 -2.92
N GLY A 24 3.85 10.73 -2.78
CA GLY A 24 5.01 9.85 -2.89
C GLY A 24 6.01 10.00 -1.74
N GLU A 25 5.60 10.60 -0.61
CA GLU A 25 6.46 10.78 0.54
C GLU A 25 6.60 9.46 1.32
N PRO A 26 7.82 8.91 1.45
CA PRO A 26 8.01 7.69 2.20
C PRO A 26 7.68 7.88 3.68
N GLU A 27 7.07 6.88 4.32
CA GLU A 27 6.88 6.91 5.77
C GLU A 27 8.25 6.97 6.48
N PRO A 28 8.46 7.97 7.37
CA PRO A 28 9.71 8.09 8.11
C PRO A 28 9.91 6.82 8.94
N GLY A 29 11.12 6.25 8.90
CA GLY A 29 11.46 5.00 9.59
C GLY A 29 11.06 3.71 8.86
N LYS A 30 10.29 3.77 7.76
CA LYS A 30 9.98 2.60 6.93
C LYS A 30 10.79 2.52 5.63
N ALA A 31 11.49 3.59 5.27
CA ALA A 31 12.45 3.54 4.18
C ALA A 31 13.57 2.54 4.52
N ARG A 32 13.73 1.51 3.68
CA ARG A 32 14.84 0.57 3.86
C ARG A 32 16.16 1.29 3.65
N THR A 33 17.04 1.21 4.64
CA THR A 33 18.40 1.76 4.56
C THR A 33 19.32 0.92 3.68
N ARG A 34 19.00 -0.37 3.47
CA ARG A 34 19.78 -1.28 2.62
C ARG A 34 18.94 -1.89 1.49
N PRO A 35 19.47 -1.94 0.25
CA PRO A 35 18.82 -2.59 -0.87
C PRO A 35 18.61 -4.10 -0.59
N ARG A 36 17.69 -4.73 -1.35
CA ARG A 36 17.52 -6.19 -1.30
C ARG A 36 18.61 -6.85 -2.13
N SER A 37 19.04 -8.05 -1.73
CA SER A 37 19.91 -8.86 -2.59
C SER A 37 19.18 -9.26 -3.88
N PRO A 38 19.90 -9.53 -4.98
CA PRO A 38 19.31 -9.93 -6.25
C PRO A 38 18.36 -11.13 -6.12
N GLU A 39 18.75 -12.17 -5.36
CA GLU A 39 17.98 -13.40 -5.16
C GLU A 39 16.65 -13.10 -4.47
N LYS A 40 16.67 -12.15 -3.51
CA LYS A 40 15.46 -11.73 -2.80
C LYS A 40 14.54 -10.91 -3.69
N ILE A 41 15.08 -10.10 -4.60
CA ILE A 41 14.29 -9.36 -5.59
C ILE A 41 13.59 -10.35 -6.53
N GLU A 42 14.33 -11.34 -7.04
CA GLU A 42 13.80 -12.37 -7.94
C GLU A 42 12.69 -13.19 -7.26
N LEU A 43 12.90 -13.61 -6.01
CA LEU A 43 11.88 -14.31 -5.23
C LEU A 43 10.61 -13.47 -5.07
N LEU A 44 10.72 -12.19 -4.75
CA LEU A 44 9.57 -11.30 -4.59
C LEU A 44 8.84 -11.11 -5.93
N TYR A 45 9.58 -10.97 -7.01
CA TYR A 45 9.01 -10.86 -8.35
C TYR A 45 8.27 -12.13 -8.76
N LYS A 46 8.82 -13.32 -8.46
CA LYS A 46 8.13 -14.60 -8.68
C LYS A 46 6.83 -14.67 -7.88
N ARG A 47 6.88 -14.37 -6.57
CA ARG A 47 5.68 -14.36 -5.71
C ARG A 47 4.62 -13.37 -6.20
N PHE A 48 5.04 -12.21 -6.70
CA PHE A 48 4.14 -11.22 -7.26
C PHE A 48 3.43 -11.76 -8.52
N LYS A 49 4.18 -12.37 -9.44
CA LYS A 49 3.60 -13.01 -10.64
C LYS A 49 2.64 -14.15 -10.29
N ASP A 50 2.97 -14.98 -9.32
CA ASP A 50 2.08 -16.05 -8.87
C ASP A 50 0.78 -15.49 -8.27
N ARG A 51 0.87 -14.38 -7.53
CA ARG A 51 -0.29 -13.70 -6.96
C ARG A 51 -1.18 -13.08 -8.03
N LEU A 52 -0.58 -12.48 -9.08
CA LEU A 52 -1.33 -11.98 -10.24
C LEU A 52 -2.05 -13.08 -11.00
N LYS A 53 -1.46 -14.27 -11.11
CA LYS A 53 -2.13 -15.42 -11.74
C LYS A 53 -3.31 -15.91 -10.91
N ARG A 54 -3.16 -15.97 -9.59
CA ARG A 54 -4.21 -16.43 -8.67
C ARG A 54 -5.34 -15.42 -8.52
N TYR A 55 -5.00 -14.13 -8.51
CA TYR A 55 -5.93 -13.01 -8.33
C TYR A 55 -5.72 -11.98 -9.45
N PRO A 56 -6.17 -12.30 -10.67
CA PRO A 56 -5.98 -11.43 -11.83
C PRO A 56 -6.69 -10.08 -11.61
N PRO A 57 -6.05 -8.97 -12.01
CA PRO A 57 -6.69 -7.67 -11.97
C PRO A 57 -7.85 -7.63 -12.97
N TYR A 58 -8.89 -6.89 -12.61
CA TYR A 58 -10.07 -6.68 -13.45
C TYR A 58 -10.42 -5.20 -13.49
N LYS A 59 -11.27 -4.80 -14.43
CA LYS A 59 -11.85 -3.45 -14.43
C LYS A 59 -13.18 -3.46 -13.70
N ASP A 60 -13.39 -2.50 -12.81
CA ASP A 60 -14.69 -2.28 -12.20
C ASP A 60 -15.69 -1.65 -13.19
N ALA A 61 -16.91 -1.38 -12.70
CA ALA A 61 -18.00 -0.82 -13.49
C ALA A 61 -17.67 0.57 -14.07
N ASP A 62 -16.80 1.31 -13.41
CA ASP A 62 -16.35 2.65 -13.82
C ASP A 62 -15.09 2.59 -14.70
N GLY A 63 -14.59 1.39 -15.01
CA GLY A 63 -13.45 1.15 -15.88
C GLY A 63 -12.09 1.27 -15.20
N PHE A 64 -12.04 1.41 -13.87
CA PHE A 64 -10.80 1.47 -13.11
C PHE A 64 -10.22 0.09 -12.88
N TRP A 65 -8.89 -0.02 -12.93
CA TRP A 65 -8.20 -1.25 -12.61
C TRP A 65 -8.25 -1.55 -11.11
N VAL A 66 -8.88 -2.66 -10.77
CA VAL A 66 -8.88 -3.24 -9.43
C VAL A 66 -7.83 -4.35 -9.38
N PHE A 67 -6.95 -4.26 -8.39
CA PHE A 67 -5.91 -5.24 -8.10
C PHE A 67 -6.24 -5.95 -6.79
N PRO A 68 -6.97 -7.09 -6.81
CA PRO A 68 -7.57 -7.68 -5.60
C PRO A 68 -6.54 -8.09 -4.55
N HIS A 69 -5.31 -8.30 -4.99
CA HIS A 69 -4.21 -8.74 -4.16
C HIS A 69 -3.45 -7.61 -3.44
N LEU A 70 -3.82 -6.35 -3.68
CA LEU A 70 -3.32 -5.17 -2.97
C LEU A 70 -4.30 -4.67 -1.89
N THR A 71 -5.55 -5.12 -1.94
CA THR A 71 -6.62 -4.72 -1.01
C THR A 71 -6.88 -5.75 0.09
N ALA A 72 -6.23 -6.92 0.03
CA ALA A 72 -6.31 -8.00 1.02
C ALA A 72 -5.21 -7.92 2.08
#